data_AF-A0A8H4ET10-F1
#
_entry.id   AF-A0A8H4ET10-F1
#
_cell.length_a   1.000
_cell.length_b   1.000
_cell.length_c   1.000
_cell.angle_alpha   90.00
_cell.angle_beta   90.00
_cell.angle_gamma   90.00
#
_symmetry.space_group_name_H-M   'P 1'
#
loop_
_entity.id
_entity.type
_entity.pdbx_description
1 polymer ?
#
loop_
_entity_poly.entity_id
_entity_poly.type
_entity_poly.pdbx_seq_one_letter_code
_entity_poly.pdbx_strand_id
1 'polypeptide(L)'
;MSHSKPASTNTNTNTNGSPLPIVTVSKVYGYLTLVQAGTAVVFTTFLVTHLSATAVAVIGGIELTNKTIVLGRVYYQNRLLEPIVVFGSLWGHVLSGLIKRGIKLYWKYKKQDVRKLTGEVHEKVEKIITDEKNEQGAIVRKITTKTTTTITGSPISRAIVLLLPYHRLTGYLLIPSVLSHAFIHRALPKRHFGDSSMINATYVTLALKKWPRSSYLAFTVLIGLGVYHICSGAPVVYRILKGKILKNGDKQASEATKKQLRIIRNGVIVSSVGLLVTGLFVIGGKFRHDNIRIPLRSEYLKVYGRVCPPDWVRN
;
A
#
# COMPACT_ATOMS: atom_id res chain seq x y z
N MET A 1 -33.52 -38.28 66.25
CA MET A 1 -33.70 -39.30 65.18
C MET A 1 -34.66 -38.71 64.15
N SER A 2 -34.54 -38.81 62.84
CA SER A 2 -33.45 -39.08 61.90
C SER A 2 -34.06 -38.74 60.52
N HIS A 3 -33.26 -38.12 59.66
CA HIS A 3 -33.48 -37.76 58.26
C HIS A 3 -34.31 -38.72 57.39
N SER A 4 -35.03 -38.18 56.39
CA SER A 4 -34.57 -38.25 54.98
C SER A 4 -35.46 -37.45 54.01
N LYS A 5 -34.79 -36.70 53.14
CA LYS A 5 -35.31 -35.93 51.99
C LYS A 5 -34.87 -36.70 50.72
N PRO A 6 -35.71 -36.90 49.70
CA PRO A 6 -35.30 -37.66 48.53
C PRO A 6 -34.29 -36.88 47.67
N ALA A 7 -33.27 -37.60 47.23
CA ALA A 7 -32.13 -37.10 46.46
C ALA A 7 -32.54 -36.78 45.01
N SER A 8 -32.28 -35.56 44.56
CA SER A 8 -32.26 -35.20 43.14
C SER A 8 -30.89 -35.54 42.56
N THR A 9 -30.83 -36.54 41.70
CA THR A 9 -29.61 -36.94 40.98
C THR A 9 -29.27 -35.88 39.94
N ASN A 10 -28.35 -34.98 40.26
CA ASN A 10 -27.72 -34.07 39.30
C ASN A 10 -26.62 -34.84 38.54
N THR A 11 -26.93 -35.30 37.34
CA THR A 11 -25.94 -35.78 36.37
C THR A 11 -25.11 -34.59 35.85
N ASN A 12 -23.95 -34.37 36.46
CA ASN A 12 -22.90 -33.51 35.95
C ASN A 12 -22.23 -34.17 34.75
N THR A 13 -22.65 -33.81 33.53
CA THR A 13 -21.88 -34.09 32.32
C THR A 13 -20.72 -33.11 32.22
N ASN A 14 -19.55 -33.51 32.74
CA ASN A 14 -18.27 -32.85 32.51
C ASN A 14 -17.87 -33.00 31.03
N THR A 15 -18.30 -32.06 30.19
CA THR A 15 -17.70 -31.90 28.85
C THR A 15 -16.44 -31.07 28.99
N ASN A 16 -15.33 -31.72 29.31
CA ASN A 16 -13.98 -31.18 29.19
C ASN A 16 -13.59 -31.07 27.70
N GLY A 17 -14.24 -30.16 26.98
CA GLY A 17 -13.75 -29.65 25.71
C GLY A 17 -12.78 -28.50 26.00
N SER A 18 -11.49 -28.70 25.80
CA SER A 18 -10.51 -27.63 25.81
C SER A 18 -10.95 -26.54 24.81
N PRO A 19 -11.20 -25.28 25.23
CA PRO A 19 -11.61 -24.25 24.30
C PRO A 19 -10.44 -23.97 23.34
N LEU A 20 -10.67 -24.18 22.05
CA LEU A 20 -9.75 -23.78 20.98
C LEU A 20 -9.31 -22.32 21.23
N PRO A 21 -8.04 -21.97 21.03
CA PRO A 21 -7.54 -20.63 21.34
C PRO A 21 -8.29 -19.61 20.49
N ILE A 22 -9.19 -18.85 21.11
CA ILE A 22 -9.96 -17.81 20.44
C ILE A 22 -8.99 -16.70 20.04
N VAL A 23 -8.51 -16.74 18.79
CA VAL A 23 -7.66 -15.69 18.25
C VAL A 23 -8.49 -14.42 18.15
N THR A 24 -8.18 -13.43 18.98
CA THR A 24 -8.90 -12.16 18.97
C THR A 24 -8.61 -11.41 17.68
N VAL A 25 -9.62 -10.75 17.11
CA VAL A 25 -9.50 -10.00 15.84
C VAL A 25 -8.38 -8.95 15.90
N SER A 26 -8.11 -8.39 17.09
CA SER A 26 -7.00 -7.47 17.32
C SER A 26 -5.64 -8.11 17.05
N LYS A 27 -5.41 -9.36 17.52
CA LYS A 27 -4.17 -10.10 17.25
C LYS A 27 -4.01 -10.38 15.76
N VAL A 28 -5.06 -10.85 15.10
CA VAL A 28 -5.09 -11.08 13.64
C VAL A 28 -4.72 -9.79 12.90
N TYR A 29 -5.39 -8.68 13.20
CA TYR A 29 -5.10 -7.38 12.58
C TYR A 29 -3.64 -6.91 12.80
N GLY A 30 -3.09 -7.19 13.99
CA GLY A 30 -1.68 -6.98 14.32
C GLY A 30 -0.73 -7.78 13.42
N TYR A 31 -0.96 -9.09 13.27
CA TYR A 31 -0.17 -9.94 12.37
C TYR A 31 -0.27 -9.50 10.92
N LEU A 32 -1.47 -9.19 10.41
CA LEU A 32 -1.61 -8.67 9.05
C LEU A 32 -0.86 -7.35 8.86
N THR A 33 -0.79 -6.51 9.88
CA THR A 33 -0.03 -5.26 9.80
C THR A 33 1.47 -5.51 9.73
N LEU A 34 1.97 -6.51 10.46
CA LEU A 34 3.36 -6.92 10.38
C LEU A 34 3.69 -7.55 9.02
N VAL A 35 2.84 -8.46 8.53
CA VAL A 35 2.99 -9.08 7.20
C VAL A 35 3.01 -8.01 6.12
N GLN A 36 2.03 -7.10 6.11
CA GLN A 36 1.96 -6.01 5.12
C GLN A 36 3.21 -5.14 5.09
N ALA A 37 3.79 -4.85 6.26
CA ALA A 37 4.99 -4.03 6.40
C ALA A 37 6.27 -4.80 6.01
N GLY A 38 6.41 -6.04 6.49
CA GLY A 38 7.55 -6.90 6.19
C GLY A 38 7.64 -7.21 4.70
N THR A 39 6.52 -7.57 4.06
CA THR A 39 6.49 -7.83 2.63
C THR A 39 6.73 -6.58 1.79
N ALA A 40 6.35 -5.39 2.27
CA ALA A 40 6.71 -4.13 1.61
C ALA A 40 8.23 -3.90 1.57
N VAL A 41 8.94 -4.22 2.65
CA VAL A 41 10.41 -4.14 2.69
C VAL A 41 11.04 -5.13 1.73
N VAL A 42 10.58 -6.38 1.73
CA VAL A 42 11.07 -7.40 0.78
C VAL A 42 10.80 -7.00 -0.66
N PHE A 43 9.61 -6.51 -0.98
CA PHE A 43 9.29 -6.03 -2.34
C PHE A 43 10.17 -4.85 -2.76
N THR A 44 10.59 -4.01 -1.80
CA THR A 44 11.46 -2.86 -2.08
C THR A 44 12.83 -3.31 -2.60
N THR A 45 13.37 -4.45 -2.16
CA THR A 45 14.67 -4.93 -2.67
C THR A 45 14.59 -5.31 -4.15
N PHE A 46 13.51 -5.99 -4.55
CA PHE A 46 13.20 -6.23 -5.96
C PHE A 46 13.06 -4.91 -6.73
N LEU A 47 12.30 -3.96 -6.17
CA LEU A 47 12.00 -2.71 -6.85
C LEU A 47 13.25 -1.86 -7.10
N VAL A 48 14.18 -1.80 -6.15
CA VAL A 48 15.48 -1.11 -6.33
C VAL A 48 16.23 -1.71 -7.51
N THR A 49 16.37 -3.03 -7.55
CA THR A 49 17.06 -3.72 -8.65
C THR A 49 16.33 -3.51 -9.97
N HIS A 50 15.00 -3.58 -9.98
CA HIS A 50 14.17 -3.40 -11.17
C HIS A 50 14.22 -1.98 -11.72
N LEU A 51 14.11 -0.96 -10.87
CA LEU A 51 14.16 0.45 -11.26
C LEU A 51 15.56 0.91 -11.65
N SER A 52 16.62 0.22 -11.19
CA SER A 52 17.99 0.59 -11.56
C SER A 52 18.20 0.58 -13.07
N ALA A 53 17.65 -0.40 -13.79
CA ALA A 53 17.70 -0.47 -15.25
C ALA A 53 17.03 0.73 -15.91
N THR A 54 15.89 1.17 -15.40
CA THR A 54 15.18 2.35 -15.93
C THR A 54 15.91 3.65 -15.59
N ALA A 55 16.52 3.74 -14.40
CA ALA A 55 17.25 4.92 -13.97
C ALA A 55 18.52 5.16 -14.80
N VAL A 56 19.30 4.12 -15.08
CA VAL A 56 20.55 4.24 -15.86
C VAL A 56 20.30 4.55 -17.33
N ALA A 57 19.09 4.34 -17.83
CA ALA A 57 18.73 4.58 -19.20
C ALA A 57 18.86 6.06 -19.62
N VAL A 58 18.72 6.99 -18.66
CA VAL A 58 18.96 8.43 -18.87
C VAL A 58 20.40 8.70 -19.31
N ILE A 59 21.36 7.96 -18.76
CA ILE A 59 22.80 8.22 -18.90
C ILE A 59 23.41 7.33 -19.99
N GLY A 60 23.12 6.02 -19.95
CA GLY A 60 23.80 5.03 -20.79
C GLY A 60 22.96 4.41 -21.91
N GLY A 61 21.74 4.92 -22.14
CA GLY A 61 20.87 4.45 -23.23
C GLY A 61 20.54 2.95 -23.16
N ILE A 62 20.21 2.35 -24.31
CA ILE A 62 19.77 0.93 -24.41
C ILE A 62 20.87 -0.04 -23.98
N GLU A 63 22.14 0.22 -24.34
CA GLU A 63 23.23 -0.71 -24.07
C GLU A 63 23.45 -0.89 -22.57
N LEU A 64 23.56 0.22 -21.82
CA LEU A 64 23.70 0.14 -20.37
C LEU A 64 22.44 -0.42 -19.72
N THR A 65 21.26 -0.04 -20.21
CA THR A 65 19.98 -0.58 -19.73
C THR A 65 19.93 -2.10 -19.90
N ASN A 66 20.36 -2.64 -21.04
CA ASN A 66 20.39 -4.07 -21.30
C ASN A 66 21.35 -4.80 -20.34
N LYS A 67 22.55 -4.27 -20.12
CA LYS A 67 23.50 -4.81 -19.14
C LYS A 67 22.89 -4.85 -17.73
N THR A 68 22.25 -3.76 -17.31
CA THR A 68 21.58 -3.70 -16.01
C THR A 68 20.38 -4.63 -15.91
N ILE A 69 19.59 -4.79 -16.99
CA ILE A 69 18.50 -5.79 -17.04
C ILE A 69 19.07 -7.18 -16.79
N VAL A 70 20.15 -7.56 -17.50
CA VAL A 70 20.78 -8.88 -17.35
C VAL A 70 21.24 -9.12 -15.90
N LEU A 71 21.89 -8.14 -15.27
CA LEU A 71 22.25 -8.20 -13.85
C LEU A 71 21.04 -8.41 -12.95
N GLY A 72 19.94 -7.69 -13.21
CA GLY A 72 18.70 -7.86 -12.47
C GLY A 72 18.13 -9.27 -12.56
N ARG A 73 18.26 -9.93 -13.72
CA ARG A 73 17.77 -11.32 -13.89
C ARG A 73 18.51 -12.30 -13.00
N VAL A 74 19.83 -12.15 -12.88
CA VAL A 74 20.65 -12.97 -11.99
C VAL A 74 20.19 -12.80 -10.54
N TYR A 75 19.84 -11.57 -10.14
CA TYR A 75 19.44 -11.26 -8.78
C TYR A 75 18.06 -11.81 -8.40
N TYR A 76 17.01 -11.60 -9.20
CA TYR A 76 15.63 -11.92 -8.78
C TYR A 76 14.88 -12.90 -9.69
N GLN A 77 15.34 -13.19 -10.92
CA GLN A 77 14.64 -14.09 -11.85
C GLN A 77 15.13 -15.54 -11.76
N ASN A 78 15.25 -16.08 -10.55
CA ASN A 78 15.54 -17.49 -10.34
C ASN A 78 14.32 -18.24 -9.78
N ARG A 79 14.37 -19.58 -9.80
CA ARG A 79 13.23 -20.47 -9.44
C ARG A 79 12.66 -20.21 -8.04
N LEU A 80 13.44 -19.65 -7.11
CA LEU A 80 13.03 -19.44 -5.72
C LEU A 80 12.74 -17.96 -5.42
N LEU A 81 13.63 -17.05 -5.81
CA LEU A 81 13.53 -15.64 -5.51
C LEU A 81 12.41 -14.96 -6.28
N GLU A 82 12.12 -15.37 -7.52
CA GLU A 82 11.00 -14.75 -8.25
C GLU A 82 9.65 -15.03 -7.56
N PRO A 83 9.27 -16.29 -7.24
CA PRO A 83 8.04 -16.55 -6.52
C PRO A 83 7.98 -15.93 -5.13
N ILE A 84 9.10 -15.85 -4.41
CA ILE A 84 9.11 -15.40 -3.00
C ILE A 84 9.26 -13.88 -2.91
N VAL A 85 10.35 -13.33 -3.48
CA VAL A 85 10.73 -11.92 -3.36
C VAL A 85 9.85 -11.04 -4.22
N VAL A 86 9.44 -11.48 -5.41
CA VAL A 86 8.62 -10.66 -6.31
C VAL A 86 7.14 -10.91 -6.06
N PHE A 87 6.65 -12.12 -6.35
CA PHE A 87 5.21 -12.40 -6.29
C PHE A 87 4.71 -12.60 -4.86
N GLY A 88 5.43 -13.33 -4.02
CA GLY A 88 5.02 -13.64 -2.65
C GLY A 88 4.95 -12.39 -1.79
N SER A 89 5.96 -11.52 -1.89
CA SER A 89 5.96 -10.24 -1.18
C SER A 89 4.87 -9.29 -1.71
N LEU A 90 4.66 -9.21 -3.03
CA LEU A 90 3.59 -8.40 -3.63
C LEU A 90 2.21 -8.87 -3.17
N TRP A 91 1.91 -10.17 -3.31
CA TRP A 91 0.62 -10.74 -2.89
C TRP A 91 0.43 -10.62 -1.39
N GLY A 92 1.45 -10.91 -0.59
CA GLY A 92 1.40 -10.74 0.85
C GLY A 92 1.11 -9.30 1.26
N HIS A 93 1.67 -8.31 0.56
CA HIS A 93 1.38 -6.89 0.78
C HIS A 93 -0.07 -6.53 0.41
N VAL A 94 -0.51 -6.92 -0.80
CA VAL A 94 -1.86 -6.58 -1.31
C VAL A 94 -2.95 -7.27 -0.50
N LEU A 95 -2.84 -8.60 -0.30
CA LEU A 95 -3.85 -9.39 0.41
C LEU A 95 -3.99 -8.95 1.87
N SER A 96 -2.89 -8.72 2.58
CA SER A 96 -2.96 -8.23 3.96
C SER A 96 -3.63 -6.85 4.05
N GLY A 97 -3.37 -5.97 3.08
CA GLY A 97 -4.05 -4.67 2.96
C GLY A 97 -5.56 -4.79 2.71
N LEU A 98 -5.95 -5.68 1.79
CA LEU A 98 -7.36 -5.95 1.46
C LEU A 98 -8.12 -6.56 2.64
N ILE A 99 -7.54 -7.57 3.31
CA ILE A 99 -8.19 -8.23 4.46
C ILE A 99 -8.33 -7.24 5.62
N LYS A 100 -7.30 -6.43 5.92
CA LYS A 100 -7.40 -5.38 6.95
C LYS A 100 -8.49 -4.37 6.64
N ARG A 101 -8.68 -4.04 5.35
CA ARG A 101 -9.78 -3.17 4.91
C ARG A 101 -11.13 -3.83 5.13
N GLY A 102 -11.27 -5.11 4.76
CA GLY A 102 -12.47 -5.91 5.00
C GLY A 102 -12.85 -5.95 6.48
N ILE A 103 -11.88 -6.27 7.35
CA ILE A 103 -12.06 -6.23 8.82
C ILE A 103 -12.56 -4.84 9.25
N LYS A 104 -11.88 -3.76 8.85
CA LYS A 104 -12.28 -2.40 9.25
C LYS A 104 -13.69 -2.02 8.78
N LEU A 105 -14.08 -2.44 7.58
CA LEU A 105 -15.42 -2.19 7.03
C LEU A 105 -16.49 -2.98 7.78
N TYR A 106 -16.25 -4.27 8.02
CA TYR A 106 -17.13 -5.13 8.79
C TYR A 106 -17.39 -4.58 10.19
N TRP A 107 -16.35 -4.18 10.92
CA TRP A 107 -16.49 -3.59 12.25
C TRP A 107 -17.14 -2.21 12.25
N LYS A 108 -16.89 -1.38 11.21
CA LYS A 108 -17.59 -0.10 11.06
C LYS A 108 -19.10 -0.33 10.85
N TYR A 109 -19.45 -1.28 10.00
CA TYR A 109 -20.83 -1.67 9.73
C TYR A 109 -21.51 -2.18 11.00
N LYS A 110 -20.90 -3.15 11.71
CA LYS A 110 -21.41 -3.67 12.98
C LYS A 110 -21.62 -2.58 14.04
N LYS A 111 -20.68 -1.63 14.16
CA LYS A 111 -20.80 -0.51 15.10
C LYS A 111 -21.91 0.48 14.72
N GLN A 112 -22.17 0.67 13.43
CA GLN A 112 -23.29 1.50 12.97
C GLN A 112 -24.63 0.80 13.20
N ASP A 113 -24.70 -0.51 13.00
CA ASP A 113 -25.89 -1.32 13.24
C ASP A 113 -26.27 -1.31 14.72
N VAL A 114 -25.31 -1.57 15.62
CA VAL A 114 -25.52 -1.46 17.08
C VAL A 114 -26.01 -0.06 17.47
N ARG A 115 -25.43 1.01 16.92
CA ARG A 115 -25.88 2.40 17.21
C ARG A 115 -27.28 2.72 16.70
N LYS A 116 -27.68 2.17 15.55
CA LYS A 116 -29.04 2.32 15.03
C LYS A 116 -30.05 1.55 15.88
N LEU A 117 -29.64 0.40 16.42
CA LEU A 117 -30.47 -0.44 17.29
C LEU A 117 -30.58 0.11 18.72
N THR A 118 -29.54 0.75 19.26
CA THR A 118 -29.53 1.27 20.64
C THR A 118 -29.92 2.74 20.79
N GLY A 119 -30.07 3.50 19.69
CA GLY A 119 -30.55 4.89 19.73
C GLY A 119 -29.68 5.87 20.54
N GLU A 120 -28.43 5.53 20.87
CA GLU A 120 -27.63 6.34 21.80
C GLU A 120 -27.10 7.64 21.18
N VAL A 121 -27.73 8.74 21.58
CA VAL A 121 -27.11 10.08 21.59
C VAL A 121 -26.17 10.15 22.79
N HIS A 122 -24.87 10.07 22.53
CA HIS A 122 -23.86 10.30 23.57
C HIS A 122 -23.61 11.80 23.72
N GLU A 123 -24.47 12.47 24.48
CA GLU A 123 -24.26 13.85 24.93
C GLU A 123 -23.84 13.84 26.41
N LYS A 124 -22.58 14.21 26.71
CA LYS A 124 -22.16 14.44 28.10
C LYS A 124 -22.48 15.89 28.43
N VAL A 125 -23.65 16.12 29.01
CA VAL A 125 -24.12 17.42 29.49
C VAL A 125 -23.64 17.61 30.92
N GLU A 126 -22.64 18.47 31.14
CA GLU A 126 -22.24 18.89 32.48
C GLU A 126 -22.89 20.24 32.78
N LYS A 127 -23.87 20.23 33.70
CA LYS A 127 -24.51 21.45 34.22
C LYS A 127 -23.67 21.99 35.37
N ILE A 128 -23.10 23.17 35.20
CA ILE A 128 -22.47 23.92 36.28
C ILE A 128 -23.49 24.97 36.75
N ILE A 129 -23.88 24.88 38.01
CA ILE A 129 -24.77 25.84 38.67
C ILE A 129 -23.87 26.81 39.43
N THR A 130 -23.97 28.10 39.10
CA THR A 130 -23.28 29.16 39.84
C THR A 130 -24.32 30.11 40.40
N ASP A 131 -24.24 30.37 41.71
CA ASP A 131 -25.08 31.35 42.39
C ASP A 131 -24.43 32.72 42.28
N GLU A 132 -25.03 33.65 41.53
CA GLU A 132 -24.63 35.07 41.50
C GLU A 132 -25.61 35.89 42.34
N LYS A 133 -25.11 36.80 43.17
CA LYS A 133 -25.94 37.80 43.86
C LYS A 133 -26.04 39.05 42.98
N ASN A 134 -27.24 39.55 42.76
CA ASN A 134 -27.44 40.86 42.14
C ASN A 134 -27.32 41.99 43.18
N GLU A 135 -27.21 43.24 42.72
CA GLU A 135 -26.95 44.42 43.56
C GLU A 135 -28.01 44.68 44.64
N GLN A 136 -29.18 44.03 44.55
CA GLN A 136 -30.29 44.09 45.50
C GLN A 136 -30.28 42.91 46.51
N GLY A 137 -29.23 42.08 46.52
CA GLY A 137 -29.03 41.03 47.52
C GLY A 137 -29.80 39.73 47.27
N ALA A 138 -30.51 39.59 46.14
CA ALA A 138 -31.20 38.35 45.78
C ALA A 138 -30.25 37.34 45.12
N ILE A 139 -30.40 36.06 45.44
CA ILE A 139 -29.59 34.97 44.88
C ILE A 139 -30.21 34.57 43.54
N VAL A 140 -29.50 34.81 42.43
CA VAL A 140 -29.92 34.42 41.09
C VAL A 140 -29.08 33.21 40.63
N ARG A 141 -29.75 32.11 40.34
CA ARG A 141 -29.12 30.86 39.86
C ARG A 141 -28.85 30.92 38.36
N LYS A 142 -27.57 30.93 37.97
CA LYS A 142 -27.16 30.86 36.56
C LYS A 142 -26.75 29.44 36.20
N ILE A 143 -27.48 28.83 35.25
CA ILE A 143 -27.21 27.48 34.77
C ILE A 143 -26.39 27.61 33.48
N THR A 144 -25.13 27.15 33.51
CA THR A 144 -24.29 27.11 32.30
C THR A 144 -24.05 25.67 31.88
N THR A 145 -24.43 25.34 30.66
CA THR A 145 -24.30 23.99 30.09
C THR A 145 -23.03 23.92 29.24
N LYS A 146 -22.04 23.09 29.62
CA LYS A 146 -20.84 22.87 28.80
C LYS A 146 -20.90 21.51 28.11
N THR A 147 -21.11 21.52 26.79
CA THR A 147 -21.05 20.31 25.96
C THR A 147 -19.60 20.07 25.52
N THR A 148 -18.94 19.07 26.10
CA THR A 148 -17.55 18.72 25.72
C THR A 148 -17.52 17.48 24.84
N THR A 149 -17.18 17.66 23.56
CA THR A 149 -17.05 16.57 22.60
C THR A 149 -15.58 16.12 22.51
N THR A 150 -15.16 15.16 23.32
CA THR A 150 -13.78 14.65 23.29
C THR A 150 -13.61 13.63 22.17
N ILE A 151 -13.08 14.07 21.02
CA ILE A 151 -12.60 13.15 19.97
C ILE A 151 -11.20 12.67 20.37
N THR A 152 -11.13 11.60 21.15
CA THR A 152 -9.87 10.91 21.47
C THR A 152 -9.39 10.15 20.25
N GLY A 153 -8.65 10.83 19.38
CA GLY A 153 -7.84 10.21 18.34
C GLY A 153 -6.39 10.61 18.57
N SER A 154 -5.50 9.62 18.71
CA SER A 154 -4.06 9.89 18.82
C SER A 154 -3.64 10.87 17.70
N PRO A 155 -2.85 11.91 17.98
CA PRO A 155 -2.35 12.83 16.96
C PRO A 155 -1.61 12.08 15.84
N ILE A 156 -1.09 10.89 16.13
CA ILE A 156 -0.44 9.97 15.21
C ILE A 156 -1.45 9.41 14.20
N SER A 157 -2.66 8.99 14.62
CA SER A 157 -3.73 8.54 13.71
C SER A 157 -4.24 9.66 12.81
N ARG A 158 -4.29 10.91 13.29
CA ARG A 158 -4.67 12.09 12.48
C ARG A 158 -3.57 12.47 11.48
N ALA A 159 -2.30 12.47 11.89
CA ALA A 159 -1.15 12.71 11.03
C ALA A 159 -0.99 11.64 9.94
N ILE A 160 -1.27 10.38 10.28
CA ILE A 160 -1.33 9.28 9.31
C ILE A 160 -2.44 9.56 8.30
N VAL A 161 -3.67 9.90 8.71
CA VAL A 161 -4.76 10.26 7.78
C VAL A 161 -4.42 11.48 6.89
N LEU A 162 -3.68 12.46 7.41
CA LEU A 162 -3.18 13.64 6.67
C LEU A 162 -2.05 13.33 5.67
N LEU A 163 -1.22 12.31 5.92
CA LEU A 163 -0.22 11.83 4.95
C LEU A 163 -0.82 10.86 3.92
N LEU A 164 -2.04 10.34 4.17
CA LEU A 164 -2.68 9.20 3.50
C LEU A 164 -3.92 9.49 2.63
N PRO A 165 -4.40 10.72 2.32
CA PRO A 165 -5.71 10.85 1.66
C PRO A 165 -5.76 10.02 0.37
N TYR A 166 -4.62 9.90 -0.33
CA TYR A 166 -4.52 9.14 -1.56
C TYR A 166 -3.66 7.87 -1.50
N HIS A 167 -2.91 7.55 -0.44
CA HIS A 167 -2.04 6.34 -0.43
C HIS A 167 -2.82 5.04 -0.67
N ARG A 168 -4.03 4.94 -0.09
CA ARG A 168 -4.91 3.79 -0.35
C ARG A 168 -5.42 3.79 -1.79
N LEU A 169 -5.80 4.96 -2.29
CA LEU A 169 -6.26 5.13 -3.66
C LEU A 169 -5.16 4.73 -4.65
N THR A 170 -3.93 5.21 -4.45
CA THR A 170 -2.80 4.84 -5.29
C THR A 170 -2.49 3.35 -5.21
N GLY A 171 -2.63 2.73 -4.04
CA GLY A 171 -2.52 1.27 -3.90
C GLY A 171 -3.54 0.52 -4.76
N TYR A 172 -4.81 0.95 -4.76
CA TYR A 172 -5.84 0.34 -5.60
C TYR A 172 -5.61 0.55 -7.10
N LEU A 173 -5.19 1.75 -7.49
CA LEU A 173 -4.86 2.04 -8.89
C LEU A 173 -3.59 1.30 -9.36
N LEU A 174 -2.65 1.03 -8.46
CA LEU A 174 -1.44 0.26 -8.75
C LEU A 174 -1.71 -1.22 -8.99
N ILE A 175 -2.72 -1.83 -8.37
CA ILE A 175 -3.04 -3.26 -8.57
C ILE A 175 -3.20 -3.60 -10.07
N PRO A 176 -4.15 -3.00 -10.81
CA PRO A 176 -4.30 -3.30 -12.24
C PRO A 176 -3.09 -2.86 -13.06
N SER A 177 -2.43 -1.75 -12.68
CA SER A 177 -1.26 -1.24 -13.40
C SER A 177 -0.05 -2.19 -13.32
N VAL A 178 0.26 -2.69 -12.11
CA VAL A 178 1.34 -3.65 -11.86
C VAL A 178 1.02 -5.01 -12.47
N LEU A 179 -0.23 -5.48 -12.35
CA LEU A 179 -0.65 -6.74 -12.98
C LEU A 179 -0.54 -6.67 -14.51
N SER A 180 -0.96 -5.56 -15.13
CA SER A 180 -0.82 -5.36 -16.57
C SER A 180 0.65 -5.32 -17.00
N HIS A 181 1.49 -4.62 -16.24
CA HIS A 181 2.94 -4.59 -16.47
C HIS A 181 3.57 -6.00 -16.38
N ALA A 182 3.28 -6.74 -15.30
CA ALA A 182 3.77 -8.11 -15.12
C ALA A 182 3.23 -9.05 -16.20
N PHE A 183 1.99 -8.84 -16.65
CA PHE A 183 1.41 -9.63 -17.72
C PHE A 183 2.15 -9.44 -19.04
N ILE A 184 2.34 -8.19 -19.48
CA ILE A 184 2.97 -7.85 -20.76
C ILE A 184 4.47 -8.19 -20.80
N HIS A 185 5.18 -8.02 -19.68
CA HIS A 185 6.65 -8.15 -19.64
C HIS A 185 7.14 -9.48 -19.04
N ARG A 186 6.26 -10.28 -18.43
CA ARG A 186 6.64 -11.58 -17.85
C ARG A 186 5.72 -12.71 -18.31
N ALA A 187 4.41 -12.63 -18.03
CA ALA A 187 3.52 -13.75 -18.30
C ALA A 187 3.37 -14.05 -19.80
N LEU A 188 3.22 -13.02 -20.61
CA LEU A 188 2.96 -13.13 -22.05
C LEU A 188 4.20 -13.63 -22.82
N PRO A 189 5.42 -13.08 -22.61
CA PRO A 189 6.64 -13.65 -23.16
C PRO A 189 6.86 -15.10 -22.75
N LYS A 190 6.64 -15.43 -21.45
CA LYS A 190 6.77 -16.80 -20.95
C LYS A 190 5.85 -17.77 -21.66
N ARG A 191 4.61 -17.36 -21.96
CA ARG A 191 3.65 -18.19 -22.73
C ARG A 191 4.04 -18.37 -24.19
N HIS A 192 4.75 -17.41 -24.78
CA HIS A 192 5.10 -17.45 -26.20
C HIS A 192 6.44 -18.14 -26.47
N PHE A 193 7.47 -17.84 -25.67
CA PHE A 193 8.84 -18.33 -25.85
C PHE A 193 9.22 -19.44 -24.87
N GLY A 194 8.36 -19.79 -23.91
CA GLY A 194 8.70 -20.70 -22.80
C GLY A 194 9.47 -20.03 -21.65
N ASP A 195 10.07 -18.87 -21.90
CA ASP A 195 10.74 -18.04 -20.89
C ASP A 195 10.46 -16.54 -21.09
N SER A 196 11.00 -15.70 -20.20
CA SER A 196 11.00 -14.23 -20.40
C SER A 196 12.41 -13.64 -20.43
N SER A 197 13.42 -14.48 -20.69
CA SER A 197 14.82 -14.04 -20.73
C SER A 197 15.10 -13.20 -21.99
N MET A 198 14.28 -13.37 -23.03
CA MET A 198 14.40 -12.61 -24.26
C MET A 198 13.93 -11.14 -24.13
N ILE A 199 13.35 -10.75 -22.99
CA ILE A 199 12.85 -9.40 -22.76
C ILE A 199 13.98 -8.48 -22.33
N ASN A 200 14.29 -7.51 -23.19
CA ASN A 200 15.36 -6.53 -23.02
C ASN A 200 14.83 -5.10 -23.27
N ALA A 201 15.69 -4.09 -23.18
CA ALA A 201 15.30 -2.70 -23.38
C ALA A 201 14.64 -2.48 -24.75
N THR A 202 15.11 -3.18 -25.78
CA THR A 202 14.56 -3.13 -27.13
C THR A 202 13.08 -3.56 -27.19
N TYR A 203 12.66 -4.56 -26.42
CA TYR A 203 11.25 -4.98 -26.34
C TYR A 203 10.35 -3.87 -25.79
N VAL A 204 10.86 -3.10 -24.82
CA VAL A 204 10.14 -1.95 -24.23
C VAL A 204 10.14 -0.75 -25.18
N THR A 205 11.29 -0.45 -25.79
CA THR A 205 11.42 0.65 -26.77
C THR A 205 10.53 0.42 -27.99
N LEU A 206 10.31 -0.83 -28.42
CA LEU A 206 9.37 -1.14 -29.50
C LEU A 206 7.94 -0.64 -29.19
N ALA A 207 7.44 -0.88 -27.97
CA ALA A 207 6.12 -0.40 -27.57
C ALA A 207 6.06 1.14 -27.48
N LEU A 208 7.13 1.79 -27.03
CA LEU A 208 7.24 3.25 -27.00
C LEU A 208 7.27 3.85 -28.41
N LYS A 209 7.90 3.16 -29.37
CA LYS A 209 7.98 3.60 -30.77
C LYS A 209 6.65 3.37 -31.52
N LYS A 210 6.05 2.19 -31.37
CA LYS A 210 4.86 1.79 -32.14
C LYS A 210 3.55 2.33 -31.57
N TRP A 211 3.41 2.38 -30.25
CA TRP A 211 2.21 2.89 -29.57
C TRP A 211 2.55 3.96 -28.53
N PRO A 212 3.11 5.11 -28.94
CA PRO A 212 3.68 6.09 -28.03
C PRO A 212 2.67 6.57 -26.98
N ARG A 213 1.48 7.01 -27.39
CA ARG A 213 0.48 7.56 -26.46
C ARG A 213 0.11 6.57 -25.35
N SER A 214 -0.21 5.34 -25.71
CA SER A 214 -0.60 4.30 -24.75
C SER A 214 0.57 3.89 -23.84
N SER A 215 1.74 3.66 -24.43
CA SER A 215 2.92 3.21 -23.70
C SER A 215 3.42 4.27 -22.71
N TYR A 216 3.57 5.52 -23.16
CA TYR A 216 3.98 6.61 -22.27
C TYR A 216 2.98 6.81 -21.13
N LEU A 217 1.68 6.82 -21.42
CA LEU A 217 0.66 6.96 -20.39
C LEU A 217 0.73 5.82 -19.36
N ALA A 218 0.82 4.57 -19.81
CA ALA A 218 0.88 3.40 -18.92
C ALA A 218 2.13 3.44 -18.02
N PHE A 219 3.30 3.75 -18.57
CA PHE A 219 4.54 3.83 -17.79
C PHE A 219 4.56 5.03 -16.85
N THR A 220 4.11 6.22 -17.29
CA THR A 220 4.04 7.41 -16.43
C THR A 220 3.07 7.20 -15.26
N VAL A 221 1.91 6.57 -15.50
CA VAL A 221 0.96 6.24 -14.43
C VAL A 221 1.57 5.24 -13.46
N LEU A 222 2.17 4.15 -13.95
CA LEU A 222 2.81 3.14 -13.11
C LEU A 222 3.93 3.73 -12.23
N ILE A 223 4.83 4.51 -12.84
CA ILE A 223 5.97 5.15 -12.15
C ILE A 223 5.45 6.18 -11.14
N GLY A 224 4.58 7.09 -11.55
CA GLY A 224 4.09 8.18 -10.71
C GLY A 224 3.33 7.66 -9.49
N LEU A 225 2.38 6.74 -9.70
CA LEU A 225 1.64 6.12 -8.60
C LEU A 225 2.56 5.29 -7.70
N GLY A 226 3.50 4.55 -8.30
CA GLY A 226 4.47 3.71 -7.58
C GLY A 226 5.33 4.52 -6.62
N VAL A 227 6.01 5.55 -7.13
CA VAL A 227 6.87 6.44 -6.32
C VAL A 227 6.05 7.10 -5.21
N TYR A 228 4.87 7.64 -5.52
CA TYR A 228 4.01 8.23 -4.49
C TYR A 228 3.63 7.20 -3.42
N HIS A 229 3.22 5.99 -3.81
CA HIS A 229 2.80 4.95 -2.88
C HIS A 229 3.93 4.54 -1.92
N ILE A 230 5.14 4.39 -2.43
CA ILE A 230 6.32 4.04 -1.64
C ILE A 230 6.69 5.18 -0.69
N CYS A 231 6.86 6.40 -1.19
CA CYS A 231 7.27 7.53 -0.37
C CYS A 231 6.22 7.90 0.70
N SER A 232 4.93 7.74 0.40
CA SER A 232 3.87 7.95 1.38
C SER A 232 3.76 6.81 2.40
N GLY A 233 4.08 5.57 2.03
CA GLY A 233 4.05 4.39 2.90
C GLY A 233 5.30 4.19 3.77
N ALA A 234 6.48 4.60 3.30
CA ALA A 234 7.77 4.34 3.96
C ALA A 234 7.83 4.78 5.43
N PRO A 235 7.37 5.99 5.82
CA PRO A 235 7.37 6.40 7.23
C PRO A 235 6.50 5.50 8.12
N VAL A 236 5.42 4.94 7.57
CA VAL A 236 4.51 4.05 8.30
C VAL A 236 5.21 2.72 8.58
N VAL A 237 5.83 2.14 7.55
CA VAL A 237 6.60 0.88 7.66
C VAL A 237 7.76 1.04 8.64
N TYR A 238 8.54 2.12 8.52
CA TYR A 238 9.66 2.40 9.40
C TYR A 238 9.25 2.38 10.88
N ARG A 239 8.15 3.05 11.24
CA ARG A 239 7.68 3.06 12.63
C ARG A 239 7.17 1.70 13.11
N ILE A 240 6.49 0.94 12.25
CA ILE A 240 6.00 -0.40 12.62
C ILE A 240 7.18 -1.29 12.98
N LEU A 241 8.25 -1.25 12.17
CA LEU A 241 9.46 -2.03 12.40
C LEU A 241 10.26 -1.50 13.60
N LYS A 242 10.44 -0.18 13.70
CA LYS A 242 11.11 0.47 14.83
C LYS A 242 10.42 0.10 16.15
N GLY A 243 9.10 0.22 16.26
CA GLY A 243 8.36 -0.12 17.48
C GLY A 243 8.35 -1.60 17.85
N LYS A 244 8.76 -2.49 16.93
CA LYS A 244 8.93 -3.92 17.18
C LYS A 244 10.37 -4.30 17.54
N ILE A 245 11.35 -3.64 16.92
CA ILE A 245 12.78 -3.94 17.08
C ILE A 245 13.42 -3.12 18.20
N LEU A 246 13.06 -1.84 18.31
CA LEU A 246 13.63 -0.88 19.27
C LEU A 246 12.57 -0.54 20.32
N LYS A 247 12.74 -1.10 21.51
CA LYS A 247 11.89 -0.88 22.70
C LYS A 247 12.12 0.48 23.37
N ASN A 248 12.38 1.55 22.60
CA ASN A 248 12.72 2.86 23.15
C ASN A 248 11.58 3.87 23.02
N GLY A 249 11.34 4.59 24.12
CA GLY A 249 10.32 5.63 24.26
C GLY A 249 10.46 6.72 23.20
N ASP A 250 9.38 6.93 22.44
CA ASP A 250 9.33 7.95 21.40
C ASP A 250 9.37 9.35 22.02
N LYS A 251 10.42 10.12 21.72
CA LYS A 251 10.37 11.58 21.84
C LYS A 251 9.47 12.11 20.73
N GLN A 252 8.38 12.80 21.09
CA GLN A 252 7.51 13.42 20.08
C GLN A 252 8.31 14.48 19.31
N ALA A 253 8.45 14.31 17.99
CA ALA A 253 9.07 15.30 17.13
C ALA A 253 8.22 16.58 17.08
N SER A 254 8.89 17.74 17.09
CA SER A 254 8.26 19.06 16.95
C SER A 254 7.51 19.22 15.62
N GLU A 255 6.47 20.07 15.60
CA GLU A 255 5.70 20.39 14.39
C GLU A 255 6.58 20.96 13.26
N ALA A 256 7.65 21.69 13.60
CA ALA A 256 8.62 22.19 12.63
C ALA A 256 9.35 21.03 11.91
N THR A 257 9.81 20.02 12.65
CA THR A 257 10.44 18.81 12.10
C THR A 257 9.48 18.04 11.20
N LYS A 258 8.19 17.95 11.59
CA LYS A 258 7.14 17.30 10.77
C LYS A 258 6.88 18.05 9.47
N LYS A 259 6.87 19.39 9.49
CA LYS A 259 6.74 20.22 8.28
C LYS A 259 7.93 20.01 7.34
N GLN A 260 9.15 20.03 7.88
CA GLN A 260 10.38 19.82 7.11
C GLN A 260 10.40 18.44 6.44
N LEU A 261 10.05 17.37 7.17
CA LEU A 261 9.94 16.01 6.62
C LEU A 261 8.92 15.91 5.48
N ARG A 262 7.80 16.63 5.56
CA ARG A 262 6.81 16.67 4.46
C ARG A 262 7.39 17.33 3.21
N ILE A 263 8.13 18.42 3.35
CA ILE A 263 8.78 19.11 2.22
C ILE A 263 9.82 18.20 1.59
N ILE A 264 10.72 17.60 2.39
CA ILE A 264 11.75 16.67 1.91
C ILE A 264 11.10 15.51 1.15
N ARG A 265 10.09 14.86 1.73
CA ARG A 265 9.39 13.76 1.09
C ARG A 265 8.75 14.17 -0.24
N ASN A 266 8.07 15.31 -0.28
CA ASN A 266 7.45 15.79 -1.52
C ASN A 266 8.53 16.11 -2.58
N GLY A 267 9.65 16.71 -2.16
CA GLY A 267 10.81 16.93 -3.02
C GLY A 267 11.37 15.64 -3.60
N VAL A 268 11.55 14.60 -2.78
CA VAL A 268 12.00 13.26 -3.21
C VAL A 268 11.02 12.63 -4.20
N ILE A 269 9.71 12.76 -3.97
CA ILE A 269 8.70 12.24 -4.91
C ILE A 269 8.84 12.94 -6.26
N VAL A 270 8.85 14.28 -6.28
CA VAL A 270 8.91 15.07 -7.51
C VAL A 270 10.20 14.80 -8.27
N SER A 271 11.35 14.77 -7.58
CA SER A 271 12.65 14.50 -8.22
C SER A 271 12.75 13.07 -8.76
N SER A 272 12.29 12.08 -8.01
CA SER A 272 12.34 10.67 -8.44
C SER A 272 11.41 10.40 -9.61
N VAL A 273 10.17 10.93 -9.57
CA VAL A 273 9.24 10.84 -10.71
C VAL A 273 9.82 11.57 -11.92
N GLY A 274 10.33 12.79 -11.73
CA GLY A 274 10.95 13.57 -12.80
C GLY A 274 12.10 12.83 -13.47
N LEU A 275 13.01 12.24 -12.68
CA LEU A 275 14.14 11.46 -13.20
C LEU A 275 13.68 10.25 -14.01
N LEU A 276 12.78 9.44 -13.46
CA LEU A 276 12.31 8.21 -14.11
C LEU A 276 11.47 8.49 -15.36
N VAL A 277 10.62 9.52 -15.32
CA VAL A 277 9.83 9.97 -16.48
C VAL A 277 10.75 10.56 -17.54
N THR A 278 11.73 11.39 -17.16
CA THR A 278 12.72 11.93 -18.11
C THR A 278 13.50 10.79 -18.78
N GLY A 279 13.91 9.77 -18.04
CA GLY A 279 14.52 8.56 -18.61
C GLY A 279 13.64 7.88 -19.64
N LEU A 280 12.34 7.73 -19.36
CA LEU A 280 11.38 7.20 -20.32
C LEU A 280 11.31 8.04 -21.61
N PHE A 281 11.29 9.38 -21.48
CA PHE A 281 11.29 10.29 -22.63
C PHE A 281 12.60 10.25 -23.42
N VAL A 282 13.76 10.12 -22.77
CA VAL A 282 15.06 9.95 -23.45
C VAL A 282 15.08 8.63 -24.23
N ILE A 283 14.64 7.52 -23.63
CA ILE A 283 14.58 6.20 -24.28
C ILE A 283 13.62 6.18 -25.47
N GLY A 284 12.52 6.91 -25.45
CA GLY A 284 11.61 6.93 -26.60
C GLY A 284 11.89 8.05 -27.60
N GLY A 285 12.36 9.20 -27.15
CA GLY A 285 12.64 10.40 -27.96
C GLY A 285 13.92 10.28 -28.78
N LYS A 286 15.04 9.89 -28.15
CA LYS A 286 16.32 9.64 -28.84
C LYS A 286 16.16 8.58 -29.93
N PHE A 287 15.35 7.55 -29.65
CA PHE A 287 15.08 6.45 -30.58
C PHE A 287 14.04 6.77 -31.66
N ARG A 288 13.21 7.80 -31.46
CA ARG A 288 12.32 8.32 -32.50
C ARG A 288 13.10 9.11 -33.55
N HIS A 289 14.12 9.85 -33.12
CA HIS A 289 14.87 10.77 -34.00
C HIS A 289 16.07 10.10 -34.68
N ASP A 290 16.78 9.19 -34.01
CA ASP A 290 18.07 8.68 -34.50
C ASP A 290 17.97 7.60 -35.60
N ASN A 291 16.77 7.26 -36.10
CA ASN A 291 16.56 6.18 -37.08
C ASN A 291 17.35 4.90 -36.77
N ILE A 292 17.63 4.66 -35.48
CA ILE A 292 18.39 3.49 -35.03
C ILE A 292 17.60 2.30 -35.52
N ARG A 293 18.23 1.50 -36.39
CA ARG A 293 17.75 0.19 -36.82
C ARG A 293 17.76 -0.69 -35.59
N ILE A 294 16.78 -0.49 -34.71
CA ILE A 294 16.35 -1.49 -33.78
C ILE A 294 16.11 -2.71 -34.66
N PRO A 295 16.84 -3.83 -34.47
CA PRO A 295 16.48 -5.05 -35.17
C PRO A 295 15.07 -5.36 -34.68
N LEU A 296 14.06 -5.00 -35.48
CA LEU A 296 12.69 -5.35 -35.21
C LEU A 296 12.65 -6.86 -35.32
N ARG A 297 12.83 -7.53 -34.18
CA ARG A 297 12.44 -8.92 -34.06
C ARG A 297 10.93 -8.93 -34.28
N SER A 298 10.53 -9.40 -35.45
CA SER A 298 9.14 -9.74 -35.77
C SER A 298 8.52 -10.59 -34.64
N GLU A 299 9.35 -11.41 -33.98
CA GLU A 299 9.00 -12.15 -32.77
C GLU A 299 8.42 -11.29 -31.63
N TYR A 300 8.90 -10.07 -31.42
CA TYR A 300 8.34 -9.18 -30.40
C TYR A 300 6.95 -8.67 -30.80
N LEU A 301 6.74 -8.39 -32.08
CA LEU A 301 5.42 -8.01 -32.59
C LEU A 301 4.41 -9.15 -32.47
N LYS A 302 4.83 -10.40 -32.67
CA LYS A 302 3.98 -11.59 -32.45
C LYS A 302 3.52 -11.69 -31.00
N VAL A 303 4.38 -11.37 -30.03
CA VAL A 303 4.02 -11.35 -28.62
C VAL A 303 2.99 -10.25 -28.35
N TYR A 304 3.25 -9.02 -28.76
CA TYR A 304 2.28 -7.93 -28.56
C TYR A 304 0.96 -8.16 -29.30
N GLY A 305 0.99 -8.80 -30.48
CA GLY A 305 -0.21 -9.14 -31.26
C GLY A 305 -1.15 -10.17 -30.63
N ARG A 306 -0.76 -10.80 -29.52
CA ARG A 306 -1.65 -11.62 -28.70
C ARG A 306 -2.59 -10.79 -27.81
N VAL A 307 -2.29 -9.50 -27.62
CA VAL A 307 -3.00 -8.61 -26.68
C VAL A 307 -3.47 -7.34 -27.36
N CYS A 308 -2.65 -6.77 -28.23
CA CYS A 308 -3.03 -5.61 -29.02
C CYS A 308 -3.98 -6.01 -30.16
N PRO A 309 -4.94 -5.15 -30.53
CA PRO A 309 -5.78 -5.36 -31.70
C PRO A 309 -4.94 -5.68 -32.95
N PRO A 310 -5.41 -6.53 -33.86
CA PRO A 310 -4.66 -6.90 -35.08
C PRO A 310 -4.22 -5.68 -35.91
N ASP A 311 -5.02 -4.62 -35.91
CA ASP A 311 -4.78 -3.39 -36.68
C ASP A 311 -3.71 -2.50 -36.05
N TRP A 312 -3.37 -2.74 -34.78
CA TRP A 312 -2.28 -2.06 -34.09
C TRP A 312 -0.94 -2.72 -34.40
N VAL A 313 -0.95 -4.00 -34.76
CA VAL A 313 0.24 -4.82 -35.00
C VAL A 313 0.60 -4.86 -36.48
N ARG A 314 -0.40 -4.85 -37.37
CA ARG A 314 -0.21 -4.66 -38.81
C ARG A 314 0.18 -3.21 -39.10
N ASN A 315 1.47 -3.00 -39.35
CA ASN A 315 2.14 -1.84 -39.99
C ASN A 315 3.65 -2.01 -39.82
#